data_AF-A0A7V8TWQ1-F1
#
_entry.id   AF-A0A7V8TWQ1-F1
#
_cell.length_a   1.000
_cell.length_b   1.000
_cell.length_c   1.000
_cell.angle_alpha   90.00
_cell.angle_beta   90.00
_cell.angle_gamma   90.00
#
_symmetry.space_group_name_H-M   'P 1'
#
loop_
_entity.id
_entity.type
_entity.pdbx_description
1 polymer ?
#
loop_
_entity_poly.entity_id
_entity_poly.type
_entity_poly.pdbx_seq_one_letter_code
_entity_poly.pdbx_strand_id
1 'polypeptide(L)'
;MKIKFTLDPGPYSLVTQQPLGGKAQLGGQRFGEMEVWALEAYGAAYTLQEMLTVKSDDVAGRTKVYETIVKGDDKFESGIPESFNVLVNEIKSLGLDIDLN
;
A
#
# COMPACT_ATOMS: atom_id res chain seq x y z
N MET A 1 -9.06 3.10 8.03
CA MET A 1 -7.95 3.31 7.06
C MET A 1 -8.46 2.91 5.68
N LYS A 2 -8.41 3.79 4.67
CA LYS A 2 -8.92 3.49 3.32
C LYS A 2 -7.74 3.23 2.40
N ILE A 3 -7.77 2.11 1.68
CA ILE A 3 -6.64 1.70 0.84
C ILE A 3 -7.16 1.53 -0.58
N LYS A 4 -6.36 1.93 -1.54
CA LYS A 4 -6.72 1.93 -2.96
C LYS A 4 -5.61 1.21 -3.71
N PHE A 5 -5.98 0.34 -4.65
CA PHE A 5 -5.02 -0.47 -5.40
C PHE A 5 -5.16 -0.22 -6.89
N THR A 6 -4.04 -0.06 -7.58
CA THR A 6 -4.00 0.22 -9.02
C THR A 6 -4.26 -1.04 -9.84
N LEU A 7 -5.00 -0.90 -10.95
CA LEU A 7 -5.19 -1.98 -11.95
C LEU A 7 -4.08 -2.00 -13.01
N ASP A 8 -3.31 -0.90 -13.15
CA ASP A 8 -2.19 -0.68 -14.07
C ASP A 8 -1.32 0.47 -13.51
N PRO A 9 -0.05 0.75 -13.93
CA PRO A 9 0.74 1.83 -13.34
C PRO A 9 0.17 3.21 -13.75
N GLY A 10 -0.78 3.69 -12.97
CA GLY A 10 -1.45 4.99 -13.11
C GLY A 10 -0.87 6.06 -12.18
N PRO A 11 -1.44 7.28 -12.20
CA PRO A 11 -0.97 8.39 -11.37
C PRO A 11 -1.29 8.20 -9.87
N TYR A 12 -0.32 8.52 -9.02
CA TYR A 12 -0.39 8.40 -7.56
C TYR A 12 -0.58 9.76 -6.87
N SER A 13 -1.18 9.74 -5.68
CA SER A 13 -1.32 10.90 -4.79
C SER A 13 0.04 11.38 -4.29
N LEU A 14 0.29 12.69 -4.33
CA LEU A 14 1.54 13.31 -3.85
C LEU A 14 1.77 13.10 -2.35
N VAL A 15 0.70 13.05 -1.55
CA VAL A 15 0.79 13.02 -0.08
C VAL A 15 0.80 11.59 0.45
N THR A 16 -0.15 10.77 0.00
CA THR A 16 -0.36 9.42 0.55
C THR A 16 0.26 8.31 -0.29
N GLN A 17 0.82 8.65 -1.46
CA GLN A 17 1.33 7.68 -2.46
C GLN A 17 0.29 6.64 -2.94
N GLN A 18 -0.98 6.82 -2.57
CA GLN A 18 -2.11 6.00 -2.99
C GLN A 18 -2.51 6.29 -4.43
N PRO A 19 -2.94 5.28 -5.20
CA PRO A 19 -3.42 5.49 -6.56
C PRO A 19 -4.69 6.36 -6.58
N LEU A 20 -4.78 7.24 -7.58
CA LEU A 20 -5.93 8.13 -7.74
C LEU A 20 -7.19 7.35 -8.15
N GLY A 21 -8.37 7.89 -7.82
CA GLY A 21 -9.64 7.24 -8.16
C GLY A 21 -10.36 7.97 -9.28
N GLY A 22 -10.89 7.22 -10.24
CA GLY A 22 -11.68 7.75 -11.34
C GLY A 22 -11.54 6.88 -12.59
N LYS A 23 -12.67 6.56 -13.24
CA LYS A 23 -12.68 5.72 -14.46
C LYS A 23 -11.84 6.28 -15.60
N ALA A 24 -11.64 7.60 -15.64
CA ALA A 24 -10.88 8.29 -16.69
C ALA A 24 -9.35 8.13 -16.59
N GLN A 25 -8.82 7.69 -15.44
CA GLN A 25 -7.37 7.57 -15.20
C GLN A 25 -6.94 6.13 -14.89
N LEU A 26 -7.76 5.12 -15.26
CA LEU A 26 -7.58 3.73 -14.83
C LEU A 26 -7.40 3.66 -13.29
N GLY A 27 -8.18 4.47 -12.58
CA GLY A 27 -7.99 4.72 -11.17
C GLY A 27 -8.25 3.47 -10.33
N GLY A 28 -7.48 3.32 -9.26
CA GLY A 28 -7.48 2.13 -8.44
C GLY A 28 -8.82 1.78 -7.79
N GLN A 29 -9.07 0.47 -7.62
CA GLN A 29 -10.22 -0.02 -6.87
C GLN A 29 -10.05 0.29 -5.39
N ARG A 30 -11.14 0.73 -4.77
CA ARG A 30 -11.16 0.96 -3.33
C ARG A 30 -11.26 -0.38 -2.62
N PHE A 31 -10.35 -0.58 -1.68
CA PHE A 31 -10.37 -1.68 -0.74
C PHE A 31 -10.65 -1.13 0.67
N GLY A 32 -11.85 -1.39 1.16
CA GLY A 32 -12.36 -0.93 2.44
C GLY A 32 -12.18 -1.95 3.55
N GLU A 33 -12.48 -1.51 4.77
CA GLU A 33 -12.32 -2.30 5.99
C GLU A 33 -13.11 -3.62 5.96
N MET A 34 -14.29 -3.64 5.31
CA MET A 34 -15.07 -4.88 5.17
C MET A 34 -14.40 -5.94 4.28
N GLU A 35 -13.63 -5.52 3.27
CA GLU A 35 -12.93 -6.46 2.39
C GLU A 35 -11.64 -6.96 3.05
N VAL A 36 -11.00 -6.11 3.87
CA VAL A 36 -9.90 -6.49 4.77
C VAL A 36 -10.38 -7.59 5.73
N TRP A 37 -11.52 -7.40 6.39
CA TRP A 37 -12.09 -8.41 7.29
C TRP A 37 -12.41 -9.73 6.58
N ALA A 38 -12.89 -9.67 5.34
CA ALA A 38 -13.16 -10.88 4.56
C ALA A 38 -11.88 -11.67 4.26
N LEU A 39 -10.78 -11.00 3.90
CA LEU A 39 -9.48 -11.66 3.67
C LEU A 39 -8.85 -12.18 4.96
N GLU A 40 -9.00 -11.44 6.05
CA GLU A 40 -8.52 -11.85 7.37
C GLU A 40 -9.26 -13.10 7.87
N ALA A 41 -10.59 -13.15 7.70
CA ALA A 41 -11.40 -14.33 8.03
C ALA A 41 -11.05 -15.56 7.18
N TYR A 42 -10.59 -15.36 5.95
CA TYR A 42 -10.10 -16.43 5.08
C TYR A 42 -8.68 -16.93 5.46
N GLY A 43 -7.98 -16.25 6.37
CA GLY A 43 -6.60 -16.57 6.72
C GLY A 43 -5.59 -16.22 5.63
N ALA A 44 -5.94 -15.36 4.68
CA ALA A 44 -5.10 -14.97 3.55
C ALA A 44 -4.09 -13.87 3.93
N ALA A 45 -3.25 -14.14 4.94
CA ALA A 45 -2.32 -13.16 5.51
C ALA A 45 -1.35 -12.56 4.46
N TYR A 46 -0.79 -13.40 3.59
CA TYR A 46 0.14 -12.96 2.53
C TYR A 46 -0.55 -12.09 1.48
N THR A 47 -1.76 -12.47 1.05
CA THR A 47 -2.54 -11.68 0.10
C THR A 47 -2.94 -10.33 0.69
N LEU A 48 -3.32 -10.31 1.97
CA LEU A 48 -3.65 -9.09 2.69
C LEU A 48 -2.41 -8.19 2.83
N GLN A 49 -1.25 -8.75 3.18
CA GLN A 49 0.00 -8.01 3.25
C GLN A 49 0.40 -7.40 1.89
N GLU A 50 0.32 -8.17 0.80
CA GLU A 50 0.59 -7.65 -0.55
C GLU A 50 -0.34 -6.51 -0.94
N MET A 51 -1.63 -6.67 -0.61
CA MET A 51 -2.61 -5.63 -0.84
C MET A 51 -2.18 -4.39 -0.04
N LEU A 52 -2.07 -4.46 1.28
CA LEU A 52 -1.78 -3.30 2.14
C LEU A 52 -0.42 -2.60 1.90
N THR A 53 0.56 -3.25 1.26
CA THR A 53 1.93 -2.72 1.09
C THR A 53 2.25 -2.42 -0.38
N VAL A 54 2.70 -3.44 -1.11
CA VAL A 54 3.23 -3.34 -2.47
C VAL A 54 2.18 -2.83 -3.46
N LYS A 55 0.91 -3.22 -3.32
CA LYS A 55 -0.14 -2.82 -4.28
C LYS A 55 -0.74 -1.45 -4.02
N SER A 56 -0.54 -0.87 -2.84
CA SER A 56 -0.99 0.49 -2.49
C SER A 56 0.14 1.50 -2.46
N ASP A 57 0.97 1.45 -1.42
CA ASP A 57 1.66 2.63 -0.88
C ASP A 57 3.17 2.44 -0.72
N ASP A 58 3.69 1.20 -0.87
CA ASP A 58 5.13 0.94 -0.78
C ASP A 58 5.84 1.30 -2.09
N VAL A 59 6.34 2.53 -2.19
CA VAL A 59 7.07 3.02 -3.38
C VAL A 59 8.30 2.17 -3.68
N ALA A 60 9.07 1.79 -2.67
CA ALA A 60 10.30 1.02 -2.82
C ALA A 60 10.01 -0.45 -3.18
N GLY A 61 8.98 -1.03 -2.54
CA GLY A 61 8.48 -2.37 -2.83
C GLY A 61 7.91 -2.50 -4.24
N ARG A 62 7.19 -1.49 -4.74
CA ARG A 62 6.64 -1.48 -6.11
C ARG A 62 7.73 -1.65 -7.16
N THR A 63 8.79 -0.85 -7.13
CA THR A 63 9.87 -0.92 -8.13
C THR A 63 10.59 -2.27 -8.09
N LYS A 64 10.88 -2.77 -6.88
CA LYS A 64 11.48 -4.09 -6.71
C LYS A 64 10.58 -5.20 -7.27
N VAL A 65 9.28 -5.14 -7.01
CA VAL A 65 8.32 -6.14 -7.50
C VAL A 65 8.17 -6.09 -9.02
N TYR A 66 8.18 -4.90 -9.63
CA TYR A 66 8.23 -4.81 -11.09
C TYR A 66 9.52 -5.44 -11.65
N GLU A 67 10.67 -5.19 -11.03
CA GLU A 67 11.93 -5.80 -11.47
C GLU A 67 11.95 -7.32 -11.29
N THR A 68 11.44 -7.84 -10.17
CA THR A 68 11.42 -9.28 -9.90
C THR A 68 10.43 -10.02 -10.80
N ILE A 69 9.28 -9.42 -11.13
CA ILE A 69 8.34 -9.97 -12.13
C ILE A 69 9.00 -10.05 -13.51
N VAL A 70 9.77 -9.02 -13.90
CA VAL A 70 10.50 -9.02 -15.20
C VAL A 70 11.66 -10.03 -15.20
N LYS A 71 12.33 -10.21 -14.06
CA LYS A 71 13.45 -11.15 -13.90
C LYS A 71 13.02 -12.61 -13.62
N GLY A 72 11.77 -12.83 -13.22
CA GLY A 72 11.23 -14.15 -12.86
C GLY A 72 11.67 -14.67 -11.49
N ASP A 73 12.04 -13.79 -10.55
CA ASP A 73 12.44 -14.14 -9.18
C ASP A 73 11.28 -13.94 -8.20
N ASP A 74 11.02 -14.90 -7.30
CA ASP A 74 9.91 -14.85 -6.32
C ASP A 74 10.27 -14.16 -4.99
N LYS A 75 11.26 -13.26 -4.98
CA LYS A 75 11.65 -12.56 -3.75
C LYS A 75 10.70 -11.40 -3.46
N PHE A 76 9.76 -11.64 -2.56
CA PHE A 76 8.84 -10.63 -2.03
C PHE A 76 9.33 -10.12 -0.67
N GLU A 77 9.93 -8.93 -0.66
CA GLU A 77 10.17 -8.16 0.56
C GLU A 77 9.22 -6.97 0.55
N SER A 78 8.25 -6.96 1.49
CA SER A 78 7.36 -5.83 1.72
C SER A 78 7.94 -4.96 2.83
N GLY A 79 8.07 -3.66 2.55
CA GLY A 79 8.57 -2.69 3.50
C GLY A 79 7.48 -2.06 4.36
N ILE A 80 7.86 -1.04 5.12
CA ILE A 80 6.92 -0.18 5.86
C ILE A 80 6.17 0.69 4.83
N PRO A 81 4.82 0.69 4.82
CA PRO A 81 4.05 1.51 3.89
C PRO A 81 4.20 3.01 4.19
N GLU A 82 4.26 3.84 3.15
CA GLU A 82 4.45 5.30 3.32
C GLU A 82 3.31 5.98 4.08
N SER A 83 2.09 5.44 4.01
CA SER A 83 0.96 5.92 4.81
C SER A 83 1.19 5.81 6.33
N PHE A 84 2.03 4.87 6.77
CA PHE A 84 2.46 4.78 8.16
C PHE A 84 3.48 5.86 8.53
N ASN A 85 4.43 6.18 7.65
CA ASN A 85 5.35 7.30 7.87
C ASN A 85 4.61 8.64 7.95
N VAL A 86 3.60 8.84 7.09
CA VAL A 86 2.73 10.03 7.17
C VAL A 86 2.02 10.10 8.51
N LEU A 87 1.46 8.97 8.99
CA LEU A 87 0.82 8.90 10.31
C LEU A 87 1.78 9.27 11.45
N VAL A 88 3.00 8.73 11.45
CA VAL A 88 4.02 9.04 12.46
C VAL A 88 4.37 10.54 12.43
N ASN A 89 4.52 11.13 11.25
CA ASN A 89 4.80 12.55 11.10
C ASN A 89 3.62 13.42 11.56
N GLU A 90 2.38 13.02 11.29
CA GLU A 90 1.17 13.69 11.79
C GLU A 90 1.10 13.64 13.32
N ILE A 91 1.42 12.50 13.93
CA ILE A 91 1.43 12.37 15.40
C ILE A 91 2.57 13.21 16.01
N LYS A 92 3.76 13.22 15.39
CA LYS A 92 4.89 14.08 15.78
C LYS A 92 4.54 15.56 15.67
N SER A 93 3.73 15.96 14.69
CA SER A 93 3.23 17.33 14.57
C SER A 93 2.35 17.79 15.74
N LEU A 94 1.73 16.84 16.45
CA LEU A 94 0.94 17.09 17.66
C LEU A 94 1.81 17.13 18.94
N GLY A 95 3.13 16.95 18.83
CA GLY A 95 4.05 16.93 19.96
C GLY A 95 4.14 15.58 20.68
N LEU A 96 3.62 14.51 20.08
CA LEU A 96 3.74 13.14 20.59
C LEU A 96 4.85 12.42 19.84
N ASP A 97 5.86 11.92 20.57
CA ASP A 97 6.94 11.13 19.98
C ASP A 97 6.60 9.64 20.09
N ILE A 98 6.55 8.97 18.94
CA ILE A 98 6.37 7.53 18.83
C ILE A 98 7.63 6.98 18.19
N ASP A 99 8.31 6.11 18.92
CA ASP A 99 9.43 5.33 18.43
C ASP A 99 9.03 3.85 18.36
N LEU A 100 9.35 3.21 17.24
CA LEU A 100 9.21 1.76 17.06
C LEU A 100 10.49 1.10 17.56
N ASN A 101 10.37 0.28 18.59
CA ASN A 101 11.48 -0.49 19.18
C ASN A 101 11.43 -1.95 18.71
#